data_AF-A0A8T5NA75-F1
#
_entry.id   AF-A0A8T5NA75-F1
#
_cell.length_a   1.000
_cell.length_b   1.000
_cell.length_c   1.000
_cell.angle_alpha   90.00
_cell.angle_beta   90.00
_cell.angle_gamma   90.00
#
_symmetry.space_group_name_H-M   'P 1'
#
loop_
_entity.id
_entity.type
_entity.pdbx_description
1 polymer ?
#
loop_
_entity_poly.entity_id
_entity_poly.type
_entity_poly.pdbx_seq_one_letter_code
_entity_poly.pdbx_strand_id
1 'polypeptide(L)' 'MAKLFCPKCGSDADVFYENVCRQCFIGNKTLLECPHVVYGRICPTCDSVFRKGRWQS' A
#
# COMPACT_ATOMS: atom_id res chain seq x y z
N MET A 1 -24.51 -27.80 -10.70
CA MET A 1 -24.06 -26.86 -9.66
C MET A 1 -23.72 -25.55 -10.35
N ALA A 2 -24.27 -24.42 -9.90
CA ALA A 2 -23.92 -23.12 -10.46
C ALA A 2 -22.49 -22.76 -10.01
N LYS A 3 -21.61 -22.45 -10.96
CA LYS A 3 -20.25 -22.00 -10.68
C LYS A 3 -20.32 -20.51 -10.34
N LEU A 4 -19.80 -20.12 -9.18
CA LEU A 4 -19.71 -18.71 -8.80
C LEU A 4 -18.49 -18.11 -9.49
N PHE A 5 -18.68 -16.96 -10.12
CA PHE A 5 -17.62 -16.24 -10.82
C PHE A 5 -17.50 -14.82 -10.28
N CYS A 6 -16.31 -14.26 -10.40
CA CYS A 6 -16.05 -12.89 -10.01
C CYS A 6 -16.70 -11.92 -11.01
N PRO A 7 -17.58 -11.00 -10.57
CA PRO A 7 -18.21 -10.04 -11.48
C PRO A 7 -17.22 -9.04 -12.10
N LYS A 8 -16.02 -8.87 -11.51
CA LYS A 8 -14.99 -7.93 -12.00
C LYS A 8 -14.07 -8.56 -13.06
N CYS A 9 -13.63 -9.80 -12.87
CA CYS A 9 -12.63 -10.43 -13.75
C CYS A 9 -13.11 -11.71 -14.47
N GLY A 10 -14.33 -12.19 -14.18
CA GLY A 10 -14.90 -13.39 -14.81
C GLY A 10 -14.30 -14.72 -14.37
N SER A 11 -13.28 -14.72 -13.50
CA SER A 11 -12.67 -15.95 -12.97
C SER A 11 -13.60 -16.65 -11.98
N ASP A 12 -13.59 -17.98 -11.98
CA ASP A 12 -14.28 -18.76 -10.95
C ASP A 12 -13.71 -18.44 -9.57
N ALA A 13 -14.59 -18.32 -8.58
CA ALA A 13 -14.21 -18.02 -7.21
C ALA A 13 -15.17 -18.67 -6.22
N ASP A 14 -14.61 -19.40 -5.26
CA ASP A 14 -15.38 -20.01 -4.17
C ASP A 14 -15.54 -19.06 -2.96
N VAL A 15 -14.64 -18.08 -2.84
CA VAL A 15 -14.60 -17.11 -1.74
C VAL A 15 -14.58 -15.69 -2.27
N PHE A 16 -15.44 -14.85 -1.71
CA PHE A 16 -15.58 -13.45 -2.08
C PHE A 16 -15.22 -12.53 -0.93
N TYR A 17 -14.50 -11.45 -1.25
CA TYR A 17 -14.18 -10.34 -0.37
C TYR A 17 -14.76 -9.08 -1.01
N GLU A 18 -15.66 -8.38 -0.32
CA GLU A 18 -16.38 -7.24 -0.89
C GLU A 18 -16.98 -7.56 -2.29
N ASN A 19 -17.60 -8.73 -2.41
CA ASN A 19 -18.25 -9.23 -3.64
C ASN A 19 -17.32 -9.47 -4.85
N VAL A 20 -16.00 -9.49 -4.67
CA VAL A 20 -15.03 -9.84 -5.71
C VAL A 20 -14.10 -10.97 -5.27
N CYS A 21 -13.43 -11.61 -6.23
CA CYS A 21 -12.42 -12.62 -5.90
C CYS A 21 -11.24 -11.98 -5.15
N ARG A 22 -10.46 -12.82 -4.45
CA ARG A 22 -9.26 -12.40 -3.71
C ARG A 22 -8.32 -11.50 -4.51
N GLN A 23 -8.04 -11.84 -5.78
CA GLN A 23 -7.11 -11.04 -6.61
C GLN A 23 -7.65 -9.64 -6.88
N CYS A 24 -8.94 -9.56 -7.24
CA CYS A 24 -9.62 -8.30 -7.51
C CYS A 24 -9.76 -7.42 -6.26
N PHE A 25 -9.93 -8.05 -5.10
CA PHE A 25 -9.96 -7.37 -3.81
C PHE A 25 -8.59 -6.74 -3.49
N ILE A 26 -7.51 -7.54 -3.53
CA ILE A 26 -6.16 -7.06 -3.22
C ILE A 26 -5.73 -5.93 -4.17
N GLY A 27 -5.98 -6.09 -5.48
CA GLY A 27 -5.59 -5.09 -6.48
C GLY A 27 -6.29 -3.73 -6.34
N ASN A 28 -7.40 -3.65 -5.61
CA ASN A 28 -8.15 -2.42 -5.38
C ASN A 28 -7.83 -1.76 -4.02
N LYS A 29 -7.04 -2.40 -3.15
CA LYS A 29 -6.75 -1.87 -1.82
C LYS A 29 -5.39 -1.21 -1.80
N THR A 30 -5.37 0.09 -1.52
CA THR A 30 -4.13 0.80 -1.19
C THR A 30 -3.72 0.43 0.22
N LEU A 31 -2.62 -0.31 0.38
CA LEU A 31 -2.10 -0.72 1.70
C LEU A 31 -1.29 0.39 2.38
N LEU A 32 -0.59 1.20 1.58
CA LEU A 32 0.25 2.27 2.02
C LEU A 32 0.21 3.38 0.97
N GLU A 33 0.04 4.62 1.42
CA GLU A 33 0.18 5.80 0.58
C GLU A 33 1.49 6.51 0.93
N CYS A 34 2.30 6.80 -0.09
CA CYS A 34 3.52 7.58 0.09
C CYS A 34 3.16 9.07 0.15
N PRO A 35 3.61 9.82 1.16
CA PRO A 35 3.39 11.25 1.19
C PRO A 35 4.10 11.94 0.02
N HIS A 36 3.42 12.91 -0.60
CA HIS A 36 4.00 13.70 -1.69
C HIS A 36 5.17 14.59 -1.25
N VAL A 37 5.21 14.97 0.03
CA VAL A 37 6.24 15.83 0.61
C VAL A 37 6.77 15.19 1.89
N VAL A 38 8.10 15.13 2.00
CA VAL A 38 8.80 14.65 3.18
C VAL A 38 9.62 15.79 3.77
N TYR A 39 9.38 16.12 5.04
CA TYR A 39 10.16 17.12 5.76
C TYR A 39 11.33 16.44 6.49
N GLY A 40 12.54 16.95 6.25
CA GLY A 40 13.76 16.53 6.94
C GLY A 40 14.45 17.71 7.60
N ARG A 41 15.30 17.45 8.59
CA ARG A 41 16.22 18.46 9.13
C ARG A 41 17.64 18.02 8.81
N ILE A 42 18.39 18.94 8.21
CA ILE A 42 19.80 18.76 7.87
C ILE A 42 20.57 19.83 8.65
N CYS A 43 21.72 19.47 9.21
CA CYS A 43 22.59 20.41 9.90
C CYS A 43 23.29 21.29 8.85
N PRO A 44 23.16 22.63 8.89
CA PRO A 44 23.78 23.50 7.89
C PRO A 44 25.32 23.56 8.01
N THR A 45 25.89 23.01 9.08
CA THR A 45 27.34 23.08 9.35
C THR A 45 28.07 21.79 8.98
N CYS A 46 27.44 20.63 9.13
CA CYS A 46 28.08 19.32 8.99
C CYS A 46 27.28 18.31 8.18
N ASP A 47 26.19 18.73 7.53
CA ASP A 47 25.30 17.93 6.68
C ASP A 47 24.65 16.70 7.34
N SER A 48 24.82 16.54 8.67
CA SER A 48 24.18 15.47 9.41
C SER A 48 22.66 15.55 9.27
N VAL A 49 22.01 14.39 9.14
CA VAL A 49 20.56 14.30 8.98
C VAL A 49 19.92 13.93 10.33
N PHE A 50 18.89 14.65 10.73
CA PHE A 50 18.12 14.31 11.92
C PHE A 50 17.10 13.22 11.60
N ARG A 51 17.34 12.00 12.11
CA ARG A 51 16.46 10.85 11.93
C ARG A 51 16.24 10.15 13.26
N LYS A 52 14.99 9.77 13.55
CA LYS A 52 14.62 9.01 14.75
C LYS A 52 15.13 9.63 16.07
N GLY A 53 15.07 10.96 16.17
CA GLY A 53 15.48 11.69 17.38
C GLY A 53 16.99 11.83 17.59
N ARG A 54 17.83 11.48 16.59
CA ARG A 54 19.29 11.57 16.68
C ARG A 54 19.87 12.17 15.41
N TRP A 55 20.99 12.87 15.55
CA TRP A 55 21.80 13.29 14.40
C TRP A 55 22.64 12.12 13.91
N GLN A 56 22.66 11.92 12.60
CA GLN A 56 23.48 10.92 11.92
C GLN A 56 24.38 11.66 10.94
N SER A 57 25.69 11.54 11.13
CA SER A 57 26.73 12.04 10.24
C SER A 57 26.97 11.08 9.09
#